data_AF-A0A7J4IRZ1-F1
#
_entry.id   AF-A0A7J4IRZ1-F1
#
_cell.length_a   1.000
_cell.length_b   1.000
_cell.length_c   1.000
_cell.angle_alpha   90.00
_cell.angle_beta   90.00
_cell.angle_gamma   90.00
#
_symmetry.space_group_name_H-M   'P 1'
#
loop_
_entity.id
_entity.type
_entity.pdbx_description
1 polymer ?
#
loop_
_entity_poly.entity_id
_entity_poly.type
_entity_poly.pdbx_seq_one_letter_code
_entity_poly.pdbx_strand_id
1 'polypeptide(L)'
;ARFVGDRGYLVTFENVDPLWVLDLSNPLEPQVLGELEIPGVSTYIHPVDEDHLLTIGIGPGDEGIGLDWSTTQVSLFDVSDPSNPVLSDVEVLSPGYVDENCEDIRSCGWSWSWSEASYEHKAFTYWGPEEMLAVPLSTYRYNMVNNDGLYTYSYEYVSMLKMINVDIVNESLSLHGTANHSDYYNVDDSNSWYGSQTSIRRSIFMGEFIYSFSALGASVHKIDDMSIQVELDIPGHHSEDYYVHQQEEVDGESEEDAPQTS
;
A
#
# COMPACT_ATOMS: atom_id res chain seq x y z
N ALA A 1 -2.74 -17.70 0.74
CA ALA A 1 -2.22 -19.08 0.57
C ALA A 1 -0.91 -19.05 -0.23
N ARG A 2 0.11 -19.80 0.21
CA ARG A 2 1.41 -19.95 -0.44
C ARG A 2 1.86 -21.40 -0.35
N PHE A 3 2.46 -21.93 -1.41
CA PHE A 3 2.89 -23.34 -1.47
C PHE A 3 4.38 -23.40 -1.80
N VAL A 4 5.15 -24.16 -1.03
CA VAL A 4 6.61 -24.28 -1.15
C VAL A 4 7.00 -25.74 -0.97
N GLY A 5 7.37 -26.41 -2.06
CA GLY A 5 7.67 -27.84 -2.04
C GLY A 5 6.49 -28.64 -1.46
N ASP A 6 6.76 -29.42 -0.42
CA ASP A 6 5.77 -30.24 0.28
C ASP A 6 5.05 -29.48 1.41
N ARG A 7 5.24 -28.16 1.54
CA ARG A 7 4.58 -27.33 2.56
C ARG A 7 3.54 -26.40 1.94
N GLY A 8 2.42 -26.22 2.64
CA GLY A 8 1.40 -25.22 2.36
C GLY A 8 1.22 -24.25 3.51
N TYR A 9 1.13 -22.97 3.21
CA TYR A 9 0.86 -21.91 4.19
C TYR A 9 -0.44 -21.23 3.86
N LEU A 10 -1.39 -21.23 4.80
CA LEU A 10 -2.70 -20.64 4.62
C LEU A 10 -2.96 -19.58 5.68
N VAL A 11 -3.72 -18.58 5.27
CA VAL A 11 -4.26 -17.51 6.09
C VAL A 11 -5.73 -17.36 5.70
N THR A 12 -6.57 -16.99 6.65
CA THR A 12 -8.00 -16.79 6.51
C THR A 12 -8.38 -15.35 6.80
N PHE A 13 -9.41 -14.83 6.14
CA PHE A 13 -9.85 -13.46 6.37
C PHE A 13 -10.79 -13.38 7.60
N GLU A 14 -10.24 -13.57 8.79
CA GLU A 14 -10.89 -13.30 10.08
C GLU A 14 -10.09 -12.22 10.83
N ASN A 15 -10.72 -11.45 11.73
CA ASN A 15 -10.01 -10.36 12.46
C ASN A 15 -8.83 -10.87 13.32
N VAL A 16 -8.80 -12.18 13.59
CA VAL A 16 -7.65 -12.93 14.07
C VAL A 16 -7.37 -13.95 12.98
N ASP A 17 -6.28 -13.77 12.26
CA ASP A 17 -5.93 -14.59 11.12
C ASP A 17 -4.91 -15.65 11.54
N PRO A 18 -5.33 -16.91 11.75
CA PRO A 18 -4.39 -17.98 11.99
C PRO A 18 -3.52 -18.25 10.76
N LEU A 19 -2.20 -18.19 10.94
CA LEU A 19 -1.24 -18.77 10.00
C LEU A 19 -1.26 -20.30 10.20
N TRP A 20 -1.69 -21.03 9.18
CA TRP A 20 -1.68 -22.48 9.15
C TRP A 20 -0.48 -23.00 8.38
N VAL A 21 0.18 -24.02 8.92
CA VAL A 21 1.24 -24.77 8.23
C VAL A 21 0.71 -26.17 7.90
N LEU A 22 0.77 -26.55 6.64
CA LEU A 22 0.27 -27.82 6.11
C LEU A 22 1.39 -28.70 5.59
N ASP A 23 1.31 -30.00 5.87
CA ASP A 23 2.02 -31.04 5.15
C ASP A 23 1.24 -31.43 3.89
N LEU A 24 1.89 -31.30 2.74
CA LEU A 24 1.38 -31.63 1.42
C LEU A 24 2.20 -32.73 0.72
N SER A 25 3.09 -33.42 1.45
CA SER A 25 3.90 -34.53 0.92
C SER A 25 3.03 -35.65 0.31
N ASN A 26 1.83 -35.87 0.86
CA ASN A 26 0.76 -36.63 0.22
C ASN A 26 -0.38 -35.70 -0.24
N PRO A 27 -0.48 -35.37 -1.54
CA PRO A 27 -1.50 -34.44 -2.05
C PRO A 27 -2.93 -34.99 -1.93
N LEU A 28 -3.12 -36.29 -1.66
CA LEU A 28 -4.43 -36.90 -1.44
C LEU A 28 -4.85 -36.89 0.04
N GLU A 29 -3.94 -36.55 0.95
CA GLU A 29 -4.17 -36.55 2.40
C GLU A 29 -3.37 -35.41 3.06
N PRO A 30 -3.70 -34.14 2.77
CA PRO A 30 -3.03 -33.01 3.40
C PRO A 30 -3.31 -32.98 4.91
N GLN A 31 -2.29 -32.65 5.72
CA GLN A 31 -2.40 -32.60 7.18
C GLN A 31 -2.03 -31.21 7.70
N VAL A 32 -2.72 -30.75 8.74
CA VAL A 32 -2.30 -29.56 9.49
C VAL A 32 -1.15 -29.96 10.41
N LEU A 33 -0.01 -29.26 10.30
CA LEU A 33 1.13 -29.44 11.17
C LEU A 33 1.05 -28.53 12.39
N GLY A 34 0.72 -27.25 12.17
CA GLY A 34 0.65 -26.24 13.22
C GLY A 34 -0.20 -25.04 12.81
N GLU A 35 -0.56 -24.24 13.81
CA GLU A 35 -1.33 -23.01 13.68
C GLU A 35 -0.74 -21.94 14.59
N LEU A 36 -0.81 -20.68 14.17
CA LEU A 36 -0.45 -19.51 14.97
C LEU A 36 -1.47 -18.40 14.76
N GLU A 37 -2.22 -18.06 15.81
CA GLU A 37 -3.17 -16.94 15.79
C GLU A 37 -2.42 -15.60 15.89
N ILE A 38 -2.63 -14.72 14.92
CA ILE A 38 -2.04 -13.37 14.89
C ILE A 38 -3.17 -12.33 14.80
N PRO A 39 -3.15 -11.27 15.63
CA PRO A 39 -4.06 -10.15 15.47
C PRO A 39 -3.86 -9.44 14.13
N GLY A 40 -4.96 -9.05 13.46
CA GLY A 40 -4.91 -8.45 12.13
C GLY A 40 -5.16 -9.48 11.02
N VAL A 41 -4.93 -9.07 9.77
CA VAL A 41 -5.14 -9.92 8.59
C VAL A 41 -3.94 -9.89 7.67
N SER A 42 -3.48 -11.06 7.22
CA SER A 42 -2.42 -11.18 6.22
C SER A 42 -3.03 -11.33 4.82
N THR A 43 -2.56 -10.53 3.87
CA THR A 43 -3.07 -10.51 2.49
C THR A 43 -2.16 -11.25 1.52
N TYR A 44 -0.85 -11.26 1.79
CA TYR A 44 0.15 -11.97 0.99
C TYR A 44 1.22 -12.60 1.89
N ILE A 45 1.71 -13.77 1.48
CA ILE A 45 2.75 -14.55 2.17
C ILE A 45 3.91 -14.76 1.20
N HIS A 46 5.11 -14.41 1.62
CA HIS A 46 6.35 -14.53 0.90
C HIS A 46 7.34 -15.42 1.67
N PRO A 47 7.72 -16.59 1.16
CA PRO A 47 8.79 -17.39 1.76
C PRO A 47 10.13 -16.71 1.54
N VAL A 48 10.86 -16.44 2.61
CA VAL A 48 12.21 -15.87 2.56
C VAL A 48 13.23 -16.97 2.30
N ASP A 49 13.13 -18.06 3.07
CA ASP A 49 13.92 -19.27 2.92
C ASP A 49 13.07 -20.51 3.30
N GLU A 50 13.71 -21.60 3.74
CA GLU A 50 13.02 -22.84 4.15
C GLU A 50 12.30 -22.70 5.50
N ASP A 51 12.75 -21.79 6.35
CA ASP A 51 12.40 -21.66 7.76
C ASP A 51 11.74 -20.31 8.08
N HIS A 52 11.71 -19.34 7.16
CA HIS A 52 11.18 -18.01 7.40
C HIS A 52 10.13 -17.55 6.38
N LEU A 53 9.10 -16.87 6.87
CA LEU A 53 8.07 -16.24 6.06
C LEU A 53 7.95 -14.75 6.38
N LEU A 54 7.76 -13.94 5.35
CA LEU A 54 7.24 -12.59 5.45
C LEU A 54 5.77 -12.56 5.07
N THR A 55 4.97 -11.80 5.80
CA THR A 55 3.62 -11.44 5.36
C THR A 55 3.43 -9.94 5.29
N ILE A 56 2.48 -9.51 4.48
CA ILE A 56 1.99 -8.13 4.43
C ILE A 56 0.48 -8.12 4.62
N GLY A 57 -0.01 -7.16 5.38
CA GLY A 57 -1.39 -7.13 5.81
C GLY A 57 -1.83 -5.83 6.47
N ILE A 58 -2.95 -5.91 7.17
CA ILE A 58 -3.49 -4.81 7.97
C ILE A 58 -3.42 -5.24 9.44
N GLY A 59 -2.83 -4.38 10.26
CA GLY A 59 -2.67 -4.66 11.68
C GLY A 59 -3.96 -4.55 12.49
N PRO A 60 -3.94 -4.98 13.75
CA PRO A 60 -5.08 -4.86 14.64
C PRO A 60 -5.40 -3.39 14.94
N GLY A 61 -6.68 -3.11 15.16
CA GLY A 61 -7.16 -1.83 15.66
C GLY A 61 -6.77 -1.59 17.13
N ASP A 62 -7.20 -0.44 17.66
CA ASP A 62 -6.97 -0.09 19.05
C ASP A 62 -7.46 -1.16 20.03
N GLU A 63 -6.63 -1.43 21.04
CA GLU A 63 -6.86 -2.48 22.03
C GLU A 63 -7.10 -3.88 21.43
N GLY A 64 -6.66 -4.11 20.19
CA GLY A 64 -6.86 -5.37 19.47
C GLY A 64 -8.25 -5.51 18.83
N ILE A 65 -9.04 -4.44 18.77
CA ILE A 65 -10.42 -4.48 18.27
C ILE A 65 -10.46 -4.07 16.79
N GLY A 66 -10.80 -5.02 15.93
CA GLY A 66 -10.93 -4.78 14.49
C GLY A 66 -9.57 -4.57 13.81
N LEU A 67 -9.58 -3.84 12.68
CA LEU A 67 -8.39 -3.59 11.85
C LEU A 67 -8.05 -2.10 11.83
N ASP A 68 -6.76 -1.77 11.92
CA ASP A 68 -6.27 -0.40 11.75
C ASP A 68 -5.93 -0.13 10.27
N TRP A 69 -6.93 0.30 9.52
CA TRP A 69 -6.81 0.64 8.09
C TRP A 69 -5.89 1.83 7.81
N SER A 70 -5.40 2.56 8.83
CA SER A 70 -4.43 3.65 8.66
C SER A 70 -2.99 3.15 8.55
N THR A 71 -2.78 1.84 8.72
CA THR A 71 -1.46 1.21 8.71
C THR A 71 -1.43 -0.04 7.84
N THR A 72 -0.25 -0.35 7.34
CA THR A 72 0.10 -1.62 6.71
C THR A 72 1.09 -2.33 7.63
N GLN A 73 0.93 -3.63 7.82
CA GLN A 73 1.80 -4.42 8.69
C GLN A 73 2.66 -5.35 7.84
N VAL A 74 3.94 -5.45 8.18
CA VAL A 74 4.82 -6.53 7.74
C VAL A 74 5.16 -7.40 8.94
N SER A 75 5.09 -8.71 8.79
CA SER A 75 5.37 -9.66 9.87
C SER A 75 6.35 -10.72 9.41
N LEU A 76 7.33 -11.03 10.27
CA LEU A 76 8.32 -12.08 10.07
C LEU A 76 7.97 -13.27 10.98
N PHE A 77 7.97 -14.46 10.39
CA PHE A 77 7.66 -15.71 11.07
C PHE A 77 8.82 -16.70 10.96
N ASP A 78 9.15 -17.35 12.08
CA ASP A 78 9.94 -18.58 12.12
C ASP A 78 8.99 -19.79 12.02
N VAL A 79 9.22 -20.61 11.00
CA VAL A 79 8.51 -21.86 10.69
C VAL A 79 9.47 -23.06 10.61
N SER A 80 10.65 -22.96 11.23
CA SER A 80 11.65 -24.02 11.36
C SER A 80 11.09 -25.27 12.07
N ASP A 81 10.20 -25.07 13.05
CA ASP A 81 9.30 -26.11 13.58
C ASP A 81 7.88 -25.90 13.01
N PRO A 82 7.49 -26.66 11.97
CA PRO A 82 6.17 -26.56 11.36
C PRO A 82 5.01 -26.83 12.32
N SER A 83 5.26 -27.51 13.45
CA SER A 83 4.23 -27.79 14.44
C SER A 83 4.03 -26.67 15.45
N ASN A 84 4.96 -25.72 15.51
CA ASN A 84 4.92 -24.59 16.41
C ASN A 84 5.52 -23.33 15.73
N PRO A 85 4.84 -22.78 14.70
CA PRO A 85 5.28 -21.54 14.07
C PRO A 85 5.24 -20.37 15.05
N VAL A 86 6.18 -19.44 14.92
CA VAL A 86 6.36 -18.29 15.82
C VAL A 86 6.35 -16.99 15.03
N LEU A 87 5.68 -15.97 15.58
CA LEU A 87 5.79 -14.59 15.10
C LEU A 87 7.03 -13.96 15.74
N SER A 88 8.07 -13.75 14.94
CA SER A 88 9.35 -13.23 15.43
C SER A 88 9.33 -11.72 15.59
N ASP A 89 8.83 -11.00 14.58
CA ASP A 89 8.76 -9.54 14.62
C ASP A 89 7.64 -8.95 13.74
N VAL A 90 7.24 -7.73 14.06
CA VAL A 90 6.20 -6.96 13.37
C VAL A 90 6.64 -5.52 13.17
N GLU A 91 6.66 -5.09 11.91
CA GLU A 91 6.88 -3.70 11.55
C GLU A 91 5.57 -3.06 11.06
N VAL A 92 5.12 -2.03 11.76
CA VAL A 92 3.92 -1.26 11.40
C VAL A 92 4.31 -0.06 10.55
N LEU A 93 3.79 -0.03 9.33
CA LEU A 93 4.12 0.94 8.30
C LEU A 93 2.93 1.86 8.02
N SER A 94 3.08 3.16 8.28
CA SER A 94 2.16 4.17 7.74
C SER A 94 2.88 5.10 6.76
N PRO A 95 2.28 5.42 5.60
CA PRO A 95 2.73 6.49 4.73
C PRO A 95 2.34 7.87 5.25
N GLY A 96 1.34 7.97 6.12
CA GLY A 96 0.95 9.25 6.71
C GLY A 96 2.04 9.80 7.63
N TYR A 97 1.97 11.10 7.89
CA TYR A 97 2.87 11.79 8.81
C TYR A 97 2.11 12.81 9.66
N VAL A 98 2.72 13.22 10.77
CA VAL A 98 2.25 14.29 11.66
C VAL A 98 2.93 15.61 11.30
N ASP A 99 2.24 16.73 11.48
CA ASP A 99 2.72 18.06 11.14
C ASP A 99 2.27 19.09 12.20
N GLU A 100 2.59 20.37 12.02
CA GLU A 100 2.21 21.43 12.98
C GLU A 100 0.69 21.55 13.19
N ASN A 101 -0.11 21.08 12.23
CA ASN A 101 -1.57 21.12 12.26
C ASN A 101 -2.18 19.78 12.71
N CYS A 102 -1.36 18.75 12.94
CA CYS A 102 -1.83 17.45 13.37
C CYS A 102 -0.83 16.70 14.27
N GLU A 103 -1.25 16.43 15.51
CA GLU A 103 -0.43 15.77 16.53
C GLU A 103 -0.52 14.23 16.52
N ASP A 104 -1.54 13.64 15.90
CA ASP A 104 -1.76 12.18 15.85
C ASP A 104 -2.20 11.74 14.45
N ILE A 105 -1.44 10.80 13.86
CA ILE A 105 -1.64 10.28 12.50
C ILE A 105 -3.08 9.81 12.22
N ARG A 106 -3.78 9.26 13.23
CA ARG A 106 -5.16 8.79 13.11
C ARG A 106 -6.18 9.92 13.06
N SER A 107 -5.79 11.10 13.55
CA SER A 107 -6.61 12.31 13.53
C SER A 107 -6.23 13.28 12.39
N CYS A 108 -5.12 13.05 11.68
CA CYS A 108 -4.62 13.93 10.61
C CYS A 108 -5.47 13.93 9.33
N GLY A 109 -6.58 13.21 9.30
CA GLY A 109 -7.45 13.12 8.13
C GLY A 109 -6.85 12.34 6.97
N TRP A 110 -5.72 11.63 7.19
CA TRP A 110 -5.22 10.64 6.26
C TRP A 110 -6.29 9.57 6.06
N SER A 111 -6.54 9.26 4.80
CA SER A 111 -7.37 8.12 4.41
C SER A 111 -6.63 6.82 4.72
N TRP A 112 -7.21 5.69 4.30
CA TRP A 112 -6.59 4.37 4.50
C TRP A 112 -5.18 4.30 3.89
N SER A 113 -4.31 3.55 4.56
CA SER A 113 -2.99 3.21 4.05
C SER A 113 -3.13 2.08 3.04
N TRP A 114 -2.74 2.36 1.80
CA TRP A 114 -2.74 1.40 0.72
C TRP A 114 -1.32 0.91 0.45
N SER A 115 -1.18 -0.36 0.11
CA SER A 115 0.04 -0.92 -0.44
C SER A 115 -0.29 -1.72 -1.69
N GLU A 116 0.39 -1.45 -2.81
CA GLU A 116 0.26 -2.28 -4.02
C GLU A 116 0.66 -3.74 -3.72
N ALA A 117 1.59 -3.94 -2.77
CA ALA A 117 2.11 -5.24 -2.39
C ALA A 117 1.11 -6.13 -1.63
N SER A 118 -0.03 -5.59 -1.15
CA SER A 118 -1.06 -6.37 -0.47
C SER A 118 -1.95 -7.19 -1.43
N TYR A 119 -1.97 -6.83 -2.73
CA TYR A 119 -2.79 -7.53 -3.73
C TYR A 119 -2.05 -7.87 -5.02
N GLU A 120 -0.89 -7.27 -5.28
CA GLU A 120 -0.02 -7.59 -6.41
C GLU A 120 1.34 -8.08 -5.91
N HIS A 121 1.56 -9.40 -6.02
CA HIS A 121 2.82 -10.04 -5.63
C HIS A 121 4.07 -9.48 -6.33
N LYS A 122 3.93 -8.85 -7.50
CA LYS A 122 5.06 -8.20 -8.20
C LYS A 122 5.46 -6.85 -7.61
N ALA A 123 4.64 -6.30 -6.72
CA ALA A 123 4.96 -5.08 -5.98
C ALA A 123 5.63 -5.39 -4.63
N PHE A 124 5.43 -6.61 -4.09
CA PHE A 124 6.19 -7.11 -2.94
C PHE A 124 7.60 -7.51 -3.39
N THR A 125 8.59 -6.64 -3.18
CA THR A 125 9.95 -6.84 -3.71
C THR A 125 10.91 -7.14 -2.57
N TYR A 126 11.22 -8.42 -2.36
CA TYR A 126 12.26 -8.87 -1.42
C TYR A 126 13.54 -9.25 -2.17
N TRP A 127 14.69 -8.77 -1.69
CA TRP A 127 16.00 -9.06 -2.22
C TRP A 127 16.85 -9.78 -1.16
N GLY A 128 16.75 -11.11 -1.18
CA GLY A 128 17.43 -11.98 -0.21
C GLY A 128 18.93 -11.75 -0.03
N PRO A 129 19.74 -11.50 -1.08
CA PRO A 129 21.18 -11.27 -0.91
C PRO A 129 21.56 -10.09 -0.01
N GLU A 130 20.72 -9.07 0.09
CA GLU A 130 20.92 -7.92 0.99
C GLU A 130 19.88 -7.91 2.13
N GLU A 131 19.09 -9.00 2.26
CA GLU A 131 18.04 -9.11 3.27
C GLU A 131 17.09 -7.89 3.31
N MET A 132 16.73 -7.38 2.13
CA MET A 132 16.01 -6.11 1.99
C MET A 132 14.61 -6.29 1.41
N LEU A 133 13.60 -5.73 2.08
CA LEU A 133 12.23 -5.65 1.57
C LEU A 133 11.89 -4.22 1.17
N ALA A 134 11.35 -4.03 -0.03
CA ALA A 134 10.77 -2.78 -0.48
C ALA A 134 9.24 -2.85 -0.48
N VAL A 135 8.60 -1.98 0.29
CA VAL A 135 7.14 -1.93 0.48
C VAL A 135 6.58 -0.62 -0.07
N PRO A 136 5.82 -0.64 -1.18
CA PRO A 136 5.15 0.56 -1.67
C PRO A 136 3.97 0.90 -0.76
N LEU A 137 3.84 2.17 -0.38
CA LEU A 137 2.77 2.68 0.45
C LEU A 137 2.23 3.98 -0.15
N SER A 138 0.93 4.17 -0.02
CA SER A 138 0.27 5.42 -0.40
C SER A 138 -0.93 5.73 0.46
N THR A 139 -1.15 7.01 0.70
CA THR A 139 -2.38 7.54 1.31
C THR A 139 -2.69 8.89 0.69
N TYR A 140 -3.82 9.48 1.06
CA TYR A 140 -4.15 10.85 0.73
C TYR A 140 -4.99 11.46 1.84
N ARG A 141 -5.00 12.78 1.95
CA ARG A 141 -5.97 13.53 2.74
C ARG A 141 -6.61 14.61 1.89
N TYR A 142 -7.79 15.03 2.33
CA TYR A 142 -8.57 16.06 1.66
C TYR A 142 -8.50 17.34 2.50
N ASN A 143 -8.12 18.44 1.85
CA ASN A 143 -7.97 19.75 2.45
C ASN A 143 -9.08 20.69 1.98
N MET A 144 -9.68 21.42 2.93
CA MET A 144 -10.75 22.38 2.66
C MET A 144 -10.37 23.75 3.22
N VAL A 145 -10.27 24.75 2.34
CA VAL A 145 -10.01 26.14 2.74
C VAL A 145 -11.25 26.99 2.46
N ASN A 146 -11.71 27.72 3.46
CA ASN A 146 -12.80 28.69 3.32
C ASN A 146 -12.21 30.11 3.28
N ASN A 147 -12.34 30.77 2.13
CA ASN A 147 -11.97 32.18 1.94
C ASN A 147 -13.25 33.00 1.73
N ASP A 148 -13.71 33.67 2.78
CA ASP A 148 -14.86 34.59 2.75
C ASP A 148 -16.14 33.99 2.13
N GLY A 149 -16.40 32.70 2.40
CA GLY A 149 -17.59 31.98 1.91
C GLY A 149 -17.39 31.21 0.62
N LEU A 150 -16.20 31.30 0.00
CA LEU A 150 -15.77 30.44 -1.10
C LEU A 150 -14.95 29.26 -0.55
N TYR A 151 -15.42 28.05 -0.83
CA TYR A 151 -14.71 26.83 -0.46
C TYR A 151 -13.80 26.38 -1.61
N THR A 152 -12.52 26.19 -1.30
CA THR A 152 -11.54 25.55 -2.19
C THR A 152 -11.20 24.18 -1.66
N TYR A 153 -11.15 23.21 -2.57
CA TYR A 153 -10.98 21.78 -2.33
C TYR A 153 -9.64 21.36 -2.92
N SER A 154 -8.78 20.73 -2.14
CA SER A 154 -7.54 20.15 -2.66
C SER A 154 -7.22 18.81 -2.01
N TYR A 155 -6.38 18.04 -2.68
CA TYR A 155 -5.88 16.77 -2.17
C TYR A 155 -4.40 16.88 -1.87
N GLU A 156 -3.99 16.16 -0.84
CA GLU A 156 -2.58 15.93 -0.56
C GLU A 156 -2.33 14.43 -0.60
N TYR A 157 -1.39 14.02 -1.44
CA TYR A 157 -1.05 12.63 -1.66
C TYR A 157 0.27 12.29 -0.98
N VAL A 158 0.34 11.07 -0.48
CA VAL A 158 1.62 10.46 -0.12
C VAL A 158 1.79 9.21 -0.97
N SER A 159 2.93 9.13 -1.64
CA SER A 159 3.36 7.96 -2.40
C SER A 159 4.82 7.69 -2.06
N MET A 160 5.12 6.56 -1.45
CA MET A 160 6.48 6.25 -1.03
C MET A 160 6.79 4.76 -1.12
N LEU A 161 8.08 4.45 -1.13
CA LEU A 161 8.63 3.12 -0.92
C LEU A 161 9.31 3.14 0.43
N LYS A 162 8.91 2.26 1.35
CA LYS A 162 9.66 2.01 2.58
C LYS A 162 10.57 0.80 2.38
N MET A 163 11.84 0.96 2.72
CA MET A 163 12.86 -0.07 2.70
C MET A 163 12.98 -0.62 4.11
N ILE A 164 12.87 -1.93 4.27
CA ILE A 164 12.88 -2.64 5.55
C ILE A 164 14.04 -3.64 5.52
N ASN A 165 14.94 -3.58 6.51
CA ASN A 165 15.91 -4.63 6.78
C ASN A 165 15.17 -5.84 7.37
N VAL A 166 15.47 -7.02 6.86
CA VAL A 166 14.91 -8.29 7.32
C VAL A 166 16.06 -9.15 7.84
N ASP A 167 16.49 -8.89 9.08
CA ASP A 167 17.59 -9.64 9.69
C ASP A 167 17.10 -11.04 10.05
N ILE A 168 17.46 -12.03 9.22
CA ILE A 168 16.99 -13.41 9.40
C ILE A 168 17.71 -14.10 10.57
N VAL A 169 18.92 -13.66 10.91
CA VAL A 169 19.69 -14.28 12.00
C VAL A 169 19.16 -13.87 13.38
N ASN A 170 18.79 -12.60 13.52
CA ASN A 170 18.21 -12.06 14.75
C ASN A 170 16.67 -12.02 14.71
N GLU A 171 16.09 -12.48 13.60
CA GLU A 171 14.65 -12.50 13.31
C GLU A 171 13.96 -11.16 13.59
N SER A 172 14.52 -10.07 13.06
CA SER A 172 14.04 -8.71 13.32
C SER A 172 13.81 -7.90 12.05
N LEU A 173 12.85 -6.98 12.13
CA LEU A 173 12.50 -6.02 11.10
C LEU A 173 12.91 -4.62 11.56
N SER A 174 13.45 -3.82 10.64
CA SER A 174 13.73 -2.42 10.94
C SER A 174 13.65 -1.54 9.71
N LEU A 175 13.17 -0.31 9.87
CA LEU A 175 13.17 0.68 8.81
C LEU A 175 14.62 1.01 8.38
N HIS A 176 14.91 0.77 7.11
CA HIS A 176 16.17 1.13 6.47
C HIS A 176 16.13 2.58 5.93
N GLY A 177 15.03 2.94 5.27
CA GLY A 177 14.82 4.29 4.74
C GLY A 177 13.67 4.36 3.76
N THR A 178 13.56 5.47 3.02
CA THR A 178 12.41 5.72 2.14
C THR A 178 12.80 6.33 0.81
N ALA A 179 12.00 6.06 -0.23
CA ALA A 179 11.99 6.80 -1.48
C ALA A 179 10.63 7.47 -1.64
N ASN A 180 10.60 8.77 -1.95
CA ASN A 180 9.37 9.55 -1.98
C ASN A 180 8.98 9.90 -3.42
N HIS A 181 7.73 9.63 -3.79
CA HIS A 181 7.11 9.94 -5.08
C HIS A 181 5.93 10.91 -4.94
N SER A 182 5.72 11.49 -3.75
CA SER A 182 4.57 12.36 -3.45
C SER A 182 4.59 13.63 -4.29
N ASP A 183 5.78 14.17 -4.58
CA ASP A 183 5.95 15.41 -5.35
C ASP A 183 5.40 15.29 -6.78
N TYR A 184 5.40 14.08 -7.37
CA TYR A 184 4.78 13.83 -8.67
C TYR A 184 3.25 14.05 -8.67
N TYR A 185 2.62 13.97 -7.50
CA TYR A 185 1.16 14.08 -7.32
C TYR A 185 0.74 15.37 -6.63
N ASN A 186 1.68 16.14 -6.08
CA ASN A 186 1.45 17.36 -5.31
C ASN A 186 2.05 18.60 -6.01
N VAL A 187 1.76 18.78 -7.30
CA VAL A 187 2.44 19.75 -8.16
C VAL A 187 1.88 21.18 -7.98
N ASP A 188 0.59 21.33 -7.69
CA ASP A 188 -0.10 22.63 -7.58
C ASP A 188 -1.02 22.69 -6.34
N ASP A 189 -1.37 23.91 -5.89
CA ASP A 189 -2.23 24.13 -4.70
C ASP A 189 -3.63 23.48 -4.81
N SER A 190 -4.09 23.20 -6.04
CA SER A 190 -5.37 22.55 -6.33
C SER A 190 -5.18 21.18 -6.97
N ASN A 191 -4.40 20.30 -6.34
CA ASN A 191 -4.19 18.93 -6.84
C ASN A 191 -5.53 18.24 -7.16
N SER A 192 -5.65 17.78 -8.41
CA SER A 192 -6.80 17.01 -8.89
C SER A 192 -6.87 15.64 -8.23
N TRP A 193 -8.05 15.03 -8.28
CA TRP A 193 -8.27 13.67 -7.79
C TRP A 193 -7.55 12.64 -8.68
N TYR A 194 -6.48 12.01 -8.16
CA TYR A 194 -5.72 10.95 -8.85
C TYR A 194 -6.25 9.53 -8.60
N GLY A 195 -7.35 9.36 -7.86
CA GLY A 195 -7.88 8.03 -7.55
C GLY A 195 -6.91 7.16 -6.76
N SER A 196 -6.92 5.86 -7.04
CA SER A 196 -6.00 4.86 -6.48
C SER A 196 -4.67 4.75 -7.24
N GLN A 197 -4.32 5.70 -8.10
CA GLN A 197 -3.20 5.57 -9.03
C GLN A 197 -1.88 6.16 -8.51
N THR A 198 -1.83 6.51 -7.23
CA THR A 198 -0.67 7.19 -6.64
C THR A 198 0.41 6.23 -6.15
N SER A 199 0.11 4.95 -5.92
CA SER A 199 1.08 3.98 -5.42
C SER A 199 2.28 3.79 -6.36
N ILE A 200 3.46 3.61 -5.79
CA ILE A 200 4.59 3.01 -6.50
C ILE A 200 4.19 1.57 -6.85
N ARG A 201 4.21 1.25 -8.14
CA ARG A 201 3.70 -0.03 -8.64
C ARG A 201 4.79 -1.09 -8.74
N ARG A 202 6.03 -0.68 -9.00
CA ARG A 202 7.16 -1.59 -9.17
C ARG A 202 8.40 -1.01 -8.51
N SER A 203 9.18 -1.89 -7.92
CA SER A 203 10.53 -1.59 -7.44
C SER A 203 11.50 -2.69 -7.88
N ILE A 204 12.74 -2.34 -8.15
CA ILE A 204 13.76 -3.27 -8.65
C ILE A 204 15.10 -2.96 -7.99
N PHE A 205 15.66 -3.97 -7.31
CA PHE A 205 17.04 -3.95 -6.84
C PHE A 205 17.99 -4.21 -8.00
N MET A 206 19.00 -3.36 -8.18
CA MET A 206 20.01 -3.53 -9.22
C MET A 206 21.34 -2.95 -8.78
N GLY A 207 22.27 -3.84 -8.41
CA GLY A 207 23.56 -3.45 -7.83
C GLY A 207 23.34 -2.75 -6.48
N GLU A 208 23.95 -1.58 -6.32
CA GLU A 208 23.84 -0.75 -5.12
C GLU A 208 22.60 0.18 -5.13
N PHE A 209 21.67 0.00 -6.07
CA PHE A 209 20.55 0.90 -6.29
C PHE A 209 19.19 0.21 -6.19
N ILE A 210 18.20 0.97 -5.74
CA ILE A 210 16.77 0.65 -5.84
C ILE A 210 16.11 1.61 -6.82
N TYR A 211 15.43 1.03 -7.81
CA TYR A 211 14.62 1.75 -8.78
C TYR A 211 13.16 1.64 -8.37
N SER A 212 12.42 2.73 -8.40
CA SER A 212 10.99 2.76 -8.11
C SER A 212 10.20 3.46 -9.21
N PHE A 213 9.02 2.93 -9.53
CA PHE A 213 8.17 3.39 -10.62
C PHE A 213 6.74 3.56 -10.14
N SER A 214 6.24 4.80 -10.14
CA SER A 214 4.83 5.15 -9.98
C SER A 214 4.21 5.48 -11.34
N ALA A 215 2.93 5.88 -11.37
CA ALA A 215 2.27 6.25 -12.62
C ALA A 215 2.85 7.55 -13.24
N LEU A 216 3.29 8.48 -12.38
CA LEU A 216 3.75 9.81 -12.79
C LEU A 216 5.26 10.00 -12.76
N GLY A 217 6.01 9.09 -12.14
CA GLY A 217 7.44 9.27 -11.99
C GLY A 217 8.21 7.99 -11.70
N ALA A 218 9.52 8.08 -11.92
CA ALA A 218 10.47 7.06 -11.56
C ALA A 218 11.65 7.71 -10.83
N SER A 219 12.20 7.01 -9.84
CA SER A 219 13.39 7.47 -9.15
C SER A 219 14.38 6.33 -8.92
N VAL A 220 15.63 6.71 -8.69
CA VAL A 220 16.73 5.80 -8.39
C VAL A 220 17.42 6.29 -7.13
N HIS A 221 17.50 5.43 -6.12
CA HIS A 221 18.15 5.72 -4.85
C HIS A 221 19.30 4.73 -4.64
N LYS A 222 20.37 5.17 -3.98
CA LYS A 222 21.36 4.24 -3.42
C LYS A 222 20.73 3.48 -2.26
N ILE A 223 21.03 2.20 -2.13
CA ILE A 223 20.46 1.40 -1.04
C ILE A 223 21.03 1.87 0.29
N ASP A 224 22.37 1.93 0.44
CA ASP A 224 23.09 2.24 1.70
C ASP A 224 22.55 3.44 2.49
N ASP A 225 22.29 4.57 1.83
CA ASP A 225 21.88 5.82 2.49
C ASP A 225 20.56 6.39 1.97
N MET A 226 19.89 5.69 1.05
CA MET A 226 18.70 6.18 0.35
C MET A 226 18.90 7.55 -0.30
N SER A 227 20.13 7.90 -0.70
CA SER A 227 20.37 9.14 -1.43
C SER A 227 19.88 9.05 -2.86
N ILE A 228 19.13 10.05 -3.28
CA ILE A 228 18.57 10.13 -4.62
C ILE A 228 19.68 10.35 -5.67
N GLN A 229 19.63 9.58 -6.74
CA GLN A 229 20.59 9.66 -7.85
C GLN A 229 19.94 10.23 -9.10
N VAL A 230 18.69 9.82 -9.36
CA VAL A 230 17.93 10.20 -10.54
C VAL A 230 16.46 10.32 -10.17
N GLU A 231 15.81 11.33 -10.72
CA GLU A 231 14.36 11.49 -10.78
C GLU A 231 13.94 11.73 -12.22
N LEU A 232 12.77 11.21 -12.57
CA LEU A 232 12.24 11.28 -13.92
C LEU A 232 10.72 11.35 -13.85
N ASP A 233 10.14 12.45 -14.34
CA ASP A 233 8.73 12.53 -14.66
C ASP A 233 8.39 11.63 -15.85
N ILE A 234 7.31 10.87 -15.74
CA ILE A 234 6.77 10.06 -16.84
C ILE A 234 5.71 10.89 -17.57
N PRO A 235 5.98 11.38 -18.79
CA PRO A 235 5.04 12.22 -19.51
C PRO A 235 3.83 11.43 -20.01
N GLY A 236 2.66 12.09 -20.03
CA GLY A 236 1.47 11.61 -20.75
C GLY A 236 0.38 10.97 -19.90
N HIS A 237 0.50 10.97 -18.56
CA HIS A 237 -0.59 10.57 -17.69
C HIS A 237 -1.39 11.80 -17.26
N HIS A 238 -2.56 11.98 -17.85
CA HIS A 238 -3.50 13.04 -17.49
C HIS A 238 -4.62 12.42 -16.64
N SER A 239 -4.99 13.07 -15.54
CA SER A 239 -6.23 12.71 -14.83
C SER A 239 -7.40 12.92 -15.78
N GLU A 240 -8.20 11.88 -16.03
CA GLU A 240 -9.49 12.08 -16.70
C GLU A 240 -10.39 12.89 -15.76
N ASP A 241 -10.70 14.14 -16.13
CA ASP A 241 -11.63 14.97 -15.39
C ASP A 241 -13.04 14.39 -15.50
N TYR A 242 -13.49 13.66 -14.48
CA TYR A 242 -14.87 13.19 -14.35
C TYR A 242 -15.80 14.31 -13.89
N TYR A 243 -15.87 15.41 -14.64
CA TYR A 243 -16.95 16.39 -14.52
C TYR A 243 -17.61 16.62 -15.89
N VAL A 244 -18.50 15.71 -16.26
CA VAL A 244 -19.48 15.97 -17.32
C VAL A 244 -20.49 16.97 -16.75
N HIS A 245 -20.32 18.26 -17.06
CA HIS A 245 -21.42 19.20 -16.96
C HIS A 245 -22.50 18.75 -17.96
N GLN A 246 -23.59 18.16 -17.48
CA GLN A 246 -24.84 18.21 -18.23
C GLN A 246 -25.31 19.66 -18.22
N GLN A 247 -24.95 20.38 -19.28
CA GLN A 247 -25.57 21.65 -19.61
C GLN A 247 -26.94 21.28 -20.19
N GLU A 248 -28.01 21.49 -19.43
CA GLU A 248 -29.35 21.56 -20.02
C GLU A 248 -29.33 22.75 -20.99
N GLU A 249 -29.29 22.46 -22.29
CA GLU A 249 -29.59 23.43 -23.34
C GLU A 249 -31.04 23.90 -23.16
N VAL A 250 -31.18 25.09 -22.58
CA VAL A 250 -32.38 25.90 -22.73
C VAL A 250 -32.25 26.59 -24.09
N ASP A 251 -32.72 25.94 -25.15
CA ASP A 251 -32.96 26.60 -26.43
C ASP A 251 -34.41 27.07 -26.50
N GLY A 252 -34.56 28.39 -26.53
CA GLY A 252 -35.78 29.09 -26.87
C GLY A 252 -35.78 29.56 -28.32
N GLU A 253 -36.98 29.98 -28.74
CA GLU A 253 -37.38 30.61 -30.00
C GLU A 253 -37.60 29.66 -31.20
N SER A 254 -38.62 29.76 -32.05
CA SER A 254 -39.94 30.40 -32.12
C SER A 254 -40.48 30.03 -33.52
N GLU A 255 -41.78 29.80 -33.72
CA GLU A 255 -42.48 30.27 -34.93
C GLU A 255 -44.00 30.02 -34.87
N GLU A 256 -44.72 31.00 -35.41
CA GLU A 256 -46.18 31.13 -35.50
C GLU A 256 -46.81 30.07 -36.42
N ASP A 257 -47.98 29.54 -36.04
CA ASP A 257 -49.07 29.42 -37.00
C ASP A 257 -50.43 29.29 -36.30
N ALA A 258 -51.33 30.23 -36.59
CA ALA A 258 -52.74 30.15 -36.20
C ALA A 258 -53.53 29.41 -37.29
N PRO A 259 -54.63 28.73 -36.91
CA PRO A 259 -55.85 29.06 -37.63
C PRO A 259 -57.08 29.22 -36.74
N GLN A 260 -58.08 29.80 -37.39
CA GLN A 260 -59.27 30.47 -36.89
C GLN A 260 -60.32 29.57 -36.20
N THR A 261 -61.02 30.23 -35.28
CA THR A 261 -62.40 30.08 -34.80
C THR A 261 -63.31 29.03 -35.45
N SER A 262 -64.00 28.26 -34.59
CA SER A 262 -65.46 28.07 -34.56
C SER A 262 -65.89 27.67 -33.16
#